data_AF-A0A7X5VS67-F1
#
_entry.id   AF-A0A7X5VS67-F1
#
_cell.length_a   1.000
_cell.length_b   1.000
_cell.length_c   1.000
_cell.angle_alpha   90.00
_cell.angle_beta   90.00
_cell.angle_gamma   90.00
#
_symmetry.space_group_name_H-M   'P 1'
#
loop_
_entity.id
_entity.type
_entity.pdbx_description
1 polymer ?
#
loop_
_entity_poly.entity_id
_entity_poly.type
_entity_poly.pdbx_seq_one_letter_code
_entity_poly.pdbx_strand_id
1 'polypeptide(L)'
;PQEGKSSTVANLGKTLAAAGDRVVIVDCDLRRPTQHFIHELERDHGLTNYLATPVEQADWTEFIKVAGSNGPHVLTCGPIPPSPPELLGSARFVDLVENLR
;
A
#
# COMPACT_ATOMS: atom_id res chain seq x y z
N PRO A 1 -7.79 15.54 8.91
CA PRO A 1 -8.72 14.76 8.05
C PRO A 1 -9.28 15.67 6.94
N GLN A 2 -9.59 15.16 5.73
CA GLN A 2 -10.14 15.92 4.59
C GLN A 2 -9.26 17.00 3.92
N GLU A 3 -7.94 16.96 4.09
CA GLU A 3 -7.01 17.87 3.39
C GLU A 3 -6.62 17.41 1.97
N GLY A 4 -7.23 16.35 1.45
CA GLY A 4 -6.91 15.83 0.11
C GLY A 4 -5.62 15.00 0.03
N LYS A 5 -4.97 14.66 1.16
CA LYS A 5 -3.72 13.89 1.21
C LYS A 5 -3.73 12.64 0.32
N SER A 6 -4.72 11.76 0.48
CA SER A 6 -4.81 10.53 -0.31
C SER A 6 -4.95 10.80 -1.80
N SER A 7 -5.76 11.80 -2.17
CA SER A 7 -5.95 12.22 -3.56
C SER A 7 -4.67 12.81 -4.16
N THR A 8 -3.93 13.61 -3.38
CA THR A 8 -2.63 14.15 -3.79
C THR A 8 -1.62 13.02 -4.02
N VAL A 9 -1.51 12.06 -3.09
CA VAL A 9 -0.63 10.89 -3.24
C VAL A 9 -1.01 10.06 -4.47
N ALA A 10 -2.30 9.77 -4.66
CA ALA A 10 -2.79 8.99 -5.78
C ALA A 10 -2.49 9.66 -7.13
N ASN A 11 -2.75 10.96 -7.25
CA ASN A 11 -2.48 11.70 -8.48
C ASN A 11 -0.98 11.84 -8.75
N LEU A 12 -0.16 12.10 -7.72
CA LEU A 12 1.29 12.13 -7.85
C LEU A 12 1.83 10.79 -8.36
N GLY A 13 1.40 9.68 -7.77
CA GLY A 13 1.83 8.35 -8.19
C GLY A 13 1.38 8.01 -9.62
N LYS A 14 0.15 8.39 -10.00
CA LYS A 14 -0.34 8.27 -11.40
C LYS A 14 0.51 9.08 -12.38
N THR A 15 0.86 10.32 -12.03
CA THR A 15 1.69 11.18 -12.90
C THR A 15 3.10 10.63 -13.07
N LEU A 16 3.74 10.18 -11.99
CA LEU A 16 5.08 9.59 -12.05
C LEU A 16 5.10 8.28 -12.83
N ALA A 17 4.13 7.39 -12.59
CA ALA A 17 3.99 6.14 -13.35
C ALA A 17 3.77 6.40 -14.85
N ALA A 18 2.91 7.38 -15.19
CA ALA A 18 2.68 7.77 -16.58
C ALA A 18 3.92 8.40 -17.24
N ALA A 19 4.83 8.98 -16.47
CA ALA A 19 6.13 9.47 -16.95
C ALA A 19 7.15 8.34 -17.18
N GLY A 20 6.82 7.09 -16.83
CA GLY A 20 7.66 5.92 -17.00
C GLY A 20 8.40 5.48 -15.73
N ASP A 21 8.17 6.16 -14.60
CA ASP A 21 8.80 5.78 -13.33
C ASP A 21 8.19 4.50 -12.76
N ARG A 22 9.02 3.69 -12.09
CA ARG A 22 8.53 2.56 -11.29
C ARG A 22 8.06 3.09 -9.94
N VAL A 23 6.75 3.13 -9.75
CA VAL A 23 6.11 3.71 -8.58
C VAL A 23 5.28 2.68 -7.84
N VAL A 24 5.37 2.70 -6.52
CA VAL A 24 4.49 1.97 -5.60
C VAL A 24 3.87 2.95 -4.60
N ILE A 25 2.55 2.87 -4.43
CA ILE A 25 1.80 3.57 -3.38
C ILE A 25 1.50 2.56 -2.28
N VAL A 26 1.87 2.88 -1.04
CA VAL A 26 1.56 2.05 0.13
C VAL A 26 0.53 2.77 1.01
N ASP A 27 -0.65 2.18 1.19
CA ASP A 27 -1.72 2.76 2.02
C ASP A 27 -1.52 2.41 3.50
N CYS A 28 -0.75 3.25 4.21
CA CYS A 28 -0.49 3.14 5.64
C CYS A 28 -1.57 3.80 6.53
N ASP A 29 -2.68 4.29 5.97
CA ASP A 29 -3.81 4.76 6.78
C ASP A 29 -4.64 3.57 7.26
N LEU A 30 -4.16 2.95 8.33
CA LEU A 30 -4.80 1.80 8.98
C LEU A 30 -6.06 2.16 9.79
N ARG A 31 -6.58 3.39 9.69
CA ARG A 31 -7.83 3.83 10.34
C ARG A 31 -8.94 4.06 9.33
N ARG A 32 -8.63 4.75 8.23
CA ARG A 32 -9.57 5.09 7.15
C ARG A 32 -8.89 4.98 5.78
N PRO A 33 -8.50 3.77 5.35
CA PRO A 33 -7.79 3.58 4.10
C PRO A 33 -8.66 4.02 2.92
N THR A 34 -8.03 4.62 1.92
CA THR A 34 -8.76 5.26 0.79
C THR A 34 -8.13 4.98 -0.57
N GLN A 35 -6.89 4.48 -0.64
CA GLN A 35 -6.23 4.24 -1.92
C GLN A 35 -6.95 3.20 -2.76
N HIS A 36 -7.47 2.14 -2.12
CA HIS A 36 -8.24 1.11 -2.81
C HIS A 36 -9.50 1.67 -3.52
N PHE A 37 -10.20 2.64 -2.91
CA PHE A 37 -11.32 3.32 -3.57
C PHE A 37 -10.86 4.20 -4.74
N ILE A 38 -9.78 4.98 -4.56
CA ILE A 38 -9.28 5.92 -5.59
C ILE A 38 -8.74 5.19 -6.82
N HIS A 39 -8.20 3.99 -6.63
CA HIS A 39 -7.61 3.16 -7.67
C HIS A 39 -8.52 2.03 -8.17
N GLU A 40 -9.76 1.93 -7.66
CA GLU A 40 -10.73 0.88 -8.02
C GLU A 40 -10.18 -0.54 -7.81
N LEU A 41 -9.47 -0.73 -6.68
CA LEU A 41 -8.85 -1.99 -6.30
C LEU A 41 -9.59 -2.63 -5.13
N GLU A 42 -9.50 -3.95 -5.03
CA GLU A 42 -9.90 -4.64 -3.82
C GLU A 42 -9.04 -4.19 -2.63
N ARG A 43 -9.66 -3.89 -1.50
CA ARG A 43 -8.93 -3.48 -0.30
C ARG A 43 -8.18 -4.64 0.34
N ASP A 44 -8.87 -5.78 0.42
CA ASP A 44 -8.42 -6.97 1.14
C ASP A 44 -7.23 -7.61 0.42
N HIS A 45 -6.43 -8.40 1.12
CA HIS A 45 -5.12 -8.87 0.63
C HIS A 45 -4.15 -7.70 0.36
N GLY A 46 -3.70 -7.05 1.45
CA GLY A 46 -2.81 -5.90 1.41
C GLY A 46 -1.79 -5.87 2.56
N LEU A 47 -1.33 -4.67 2.91
CA LEU A 47 -0.26 -4.41 3.88
C LEU A 47 -0.46 -5.17 5.21
N THR A 48 -1.64 -5.11 5.79
CA THR A 48 -1.89 -5.76 7.10
C THR A 48 -1.96 -7.28 6.99
N ASN A 49 -2.37 -7.81 5.82
CA ASN A 49 -2.26 -9.25 5.56
C ASN A 49 -0.79 -9.66 5.49
N TYR A 50 0.00 -8.96 4.67
CA TYR A 50 1.44 -9.22 4.57
C TYR A 50 2.09 -9.20 5.95
N LEU A 51 1.89 -8.13 6.73
CA LEU A 51 2.51 -7.98 8.06
C LEU A 51 2.08 -9.08 9.06
N ALA A 52 0.93 -9.73 8.85
CA ALA A 52 0.41 -10.79 9.71
C ALA A 52 0.83 -12.22 9.28
N THR A 53 1.17 -12.46 8.01
CA THR A 53 1.56 -13.80 7.49
C THR A 53 2.93 -14.22 8.04
N PRO A 54 3.23 -15.47 8.43
CA PRO A 54 4.59 -15.85 8.86
C PRO A 54 5.69 -15.45 7.85
N VAL A 55 6.87 -15.09 8.34
CA VAL A 55 7.97 -14.53 7.49
C VAL A 55 8.41 -15.53 6.41
N GLU A 56 8.40 -16.81 6.73
CA GLU A 56 8.80 -17.90 5.84
C GLU A 56 7.81 -18.13 4.68
N GLN A 57 6.65 -17.47 4.70
CA GLN A 57 5.51 -17.77 3.83
C GLN A 57 5.05 -16.57 2.99
N ALA A 58 5.63 -15.39 3.16
CA ALA A 58 5.11 -14.18 2.54
C ALA A 58 6.13 -13.51 1.63
N ASP A 59 5.88 -13.55 0.32
CA ASP A 59 6.48 -12.62 -0.62
C ASP A 59 5.62 -11.35 -0.69
N TRP A 60 6.21 -10.18 -0.41
CA TRP A 60 5.47 -8.92 -0.41
C TRP A 60 4.91 -8.56 -1.80
N THR A 61 5.51 -9.08 -2.87
CA THR A 61 5.07 -8.83 -4.25
C THR A 61 3.67 -9.39 -4.52
N GLU A 62 3.26 -10.45 -3.82
CA GLU A 62 1.93 -11.07 -3.94
C GLU A 62 0.79 -10.18 -3.44
N PHE A 63 1.12 -9.17 -2.62
CA PHE A 63 0.16 -8.23 -2.04
C PHE A 63 0.04 -6.94 -2.86
N ILE A 64 0.87 -6.79 -3.90
CA ILE A 64 0.87 -5.61 -4.76
C ILE A 64 -0.11 -5.78 -5.91
N LYS A 65 -0.85 -4.70 -6.18
CA LYS A 65 -1.83 -4.59 -7.26
C LYS A 65 -1.40 -3.51 -8.23
N VAL A 66 -1.85 -3.59 -9.48
CA VAL A 66 -1.55 -2.58 -10.51
C VAL A 66 -2.79 -1.73 -10.75
N ALA A 67 -2.67 -0.40 -10.65
CA ALA A 67 -3.79 0.52 -10.84
C ALA A 67 -4.01 0.86 -12.33
N GLY A 68 -4.59 -0.06 -13.09
CA GLY A 68 -4.79 0.10 -14.54
C GLY A 68 -3.49 -0.10 -15.34
N SER A 69 -3.58 -0.13 -16.68
CA SER A 69 -2.49 -0.63 -17.54
C SER A 69 -1.17 0.15 -17.48
N ASN A 70 -1.21 1.45 -17.17
CA ASN A 70 -0.04 2.33 -17.06
C ASN A 70 0.02 3.06 -15.71
N GLY A 71 -0.66 2.54 -14.69
CA GLY A 71 -0.71 3.17 -13.37
C GLY A 71 0.37 2.69 -12.41
N PRO A 72 0.43 3.30 -11.22
CA PRO A 72 1.35 2.87 -10.19
C PRO A 72 0.97 1.48 -9.67
N HIS A 73 1.95 0.80 -9.10
CA HIS A 73 1.68 -0.31 -8.18
C HIS A 73 1.06 0.25 -6.90
N VAL A 74 0.19 -0.54 -6.27
CA VAL A 74 -0.52 -0.16 -5.04
C VAL A 74 -0.51 -1.33 -4.09
N LEU A 75 0.09 -1.13 -2.91
CA LEU A 75 -0.09 -1.98 -1.75
C LEU A 75 -1.22 -1.38 -0.91
N THR A 76 -2.43 -1.95 -1.04
CA THR A 76 -3.60 -1.50 -0.28
C THR A 76 -3.43 -1.79 1.21
N CYS A 77 -4.22 -1.15 2.07
CA CYS A 77 -4.14 -1.34 3.52
C CYS A 77 -4.35 -2.81 3.95
N GLY A 78 -5.26 -3.55 3.29
CA GLY A 78 -5.79 -4.80 3.84
C GLY A 78 -6.84 -4.56 4.93
N PRO A 79 -7.26 -5.60 5.67
CA PRO A 79 -8.16 -5.48 6.81
C PRO A 79 -7.65 -4.50 7.86
N ILE A 80 -8.55 -3.74 8.47
CA ILE A 80 -8.20 -2.81 9.56
C ILE A 80 -7.76 -3.63 10.78
N PRO A 81 -6.52 -3.47 11.27
CA PRO A 81 -6.02 -4.27 12.38
C PRO A 81 -6.51 -3.70 13.74
N PRO A 82 -6.54 -4.52 14.80
CA PRO A 82 -6.90 -4.05 16.14
C PRO A 82 -5.87 -3.08 16.74
N SER A 83 -4.59 -3.20 16.34
CA SER A 83 -3.47 -2.43 16.90
C SER A 83 -2.58 -1.85 15.79
N PRO A 84 -2.96 -0.71 15.19
CA PRO A 84 -2.27 -0.17 14.01
C PRO A 84 -0.83 0.34 14.22
N PRO A 85 -0.52 1.13 15.29
CA PRO A 85 0.83 1.65 15.48
C PRO A 85 1.89 0.55 15.63
N GLU A 86 1.55 -0.55 16.31
CA GLU A 86 2.46 -1.67 16.56
C GLU A 86 2.86 -2.38 15.27
N LEU A 87 1.93 -2.53 14.32
CA LEU A 87 2.21 -3.14 13.02
C LEU A 87 3.18 -2.30 12.18
N LEU A 88 2.95 -0.98 12.12
CA LEU A 88 3.83 -0.07 11.37
C LEU A 88 5.20 0.13 12.05
N GLY A 89 5.29 -0.09 13.36
CA GLY A 89 6.56 -0.06 14.10
C GLY A 89 7.34 -1.38 14.06
N SER A 90 6.82 -2.42 13.42
CA SER A 90 7.45 -3.74 13.40
C SER A 90 8.72 -3.77 12.53
N ALA A 91 9.69 -4.60 12.89
CA ALA A 91 10.90 -4.84 12.09
C ALA A 91 10.55 -5.23 10.65
N ARG A 92 9.48 -6.01 10.49
CA ARG A 92 8.99 -6.44 9.18
C ARG A 92 8.49 -5.30 8.28
N PHE A 93 7.86 -4.28 8.86
CA PHE A 93 7.47 -3.11 8.08
C PHE A 93 8.71 -2.33 7.62
N VAL A 94 9.74 -2.23 8.47
CA VAL A 94 11.02 -1.65 8.09
C VAL A 94 11.65 -2.42 6.95
N ASP A 95 11.71 -3.75 7.04
CA ASP A 95 12.25 -4.60 5.98
C ASP A 95 11.46 -4.43 4.66
N LEU A 96 10.14 -4.33 4.72
CA LEU A 96 9.31 -4.06 3.54
C LEU A 96 9.72 -2.73 2.88
N VAL A 97 9.86 -1.65 3.65
CA VAL A 97 10.24 -0.34 3.12
C VAL A 97 11.63 -0.38 2.48
N GLU A 98 12.58 -1.12 3.04
CA GLU A 98 13.90 -1.31 2.44
C GLU A 98 13.84 -2.11 1.13
N ASN A 99 12.98 -3.13 1.04
CA ASN A 99 12.78 -3.91 -0.19
C ASN A 99 12.08 -3.13 -1.32
N LEU A 100 11.36 -2.05 -1.01
CA LEU A 100 10.64 -1.21 -1.98
C LEU A 100 11.49 -0.06 -2.56
N ARG A 101 12.73 0.12 -2.11
CA ARG A 101 13.68 1.12 -2.62
C ARG A 101 14.38 0.65 -3.90
#